data_AF-A0A1Y4WMB8-F1
#
_entry.id   AF-A0A1Y4WMB8-F1
#
_cell.length_a   1.000
_cell.length_b   1.000
_cell.length_c   1.000
_cell.angle_alpha   90.00
_cell.angle_beta   90.00
_cell.angle_gamma   90.00
#
_symmetry.space_group_name_H-M   'P 1'
#
loop_
_entity.id
_entity.type
_entity.pdbx_description
1 polymer ?
#
loop_
_entity_poly.entity_id
_entity_poly.type
_entity_poly.pdbx_seq_one_letter_code
_entity_poly.pdbx_strand_id
1 'polypeptide(L)'
;MSKISFDGIGEVVATFTCGADVKAGQVVKASGNGAVDKCGDGERFCGVALTAEDGYAAVQVAGLVKVAAAEGVAVGWNKLLADGTGGVKKDSASPATGGDYLVISVDSDGAVVRL
;
A
#
# COMPACT_ATOMS: atom_id res chain seq x y z
N MET A 1 12.60 6.99 20.85
CA MET A 1 12.84 7.44 19.46
C MET A 1 13.58 6.32 18.76
N SER A 2 12.94 5.61 17.83
CA SER A 2 13.65 4.64 16.98
C SER A 2 14.68 5.39 16.14
N LYS A 3 15.91 4.88 16.06
CA LYS A 3 17.00 5.44 15.23
C LYS A 3 17.02 4.86 13.82
N ILE A 4 16.02 4.05 13.46
CA ILE A 4 15.95 3.34 12.20
C ILE A 4 14.87 4.02 11.35
N SER A 5 15.26 4.50 10.17
CA SER A 5 14.34 4.99 9.13
C SER A 5 14.49 4.11 7.90
N PHE A 6 13.36 3.89 7.22
CA PHE A 6 13.26 3.13 5.97
C PHE A 6 12.81 4.00 4.80
N ASP A 7 12.66 5.31 5.02
CA ASP A 7 12.05 6.23 4.06
C ASP A 7 12.94 6.37 2.81
N GLY A 8 12.32 6.34 1.63
CA GLY A 8 12.98 6.48 0.33
C GLY A 8 13.81 5.28 -0.13
N ILE A 9 13.90 4.19 0.65
CA ILE A 9 14.73 3.03 0.28
C ILE A 9 14.11 2.27 -0.89
N GLY A 10 14.80 2.32 -2.04
CA GLY A 10 14.38 1.64 -3.26
C GLY A 10 13.10 2.21 -3.87
N GLU A 11 12.72 3.43 -3.50
CA GLU A 11 11.52 4.09 -3.97
C GLU A 11 11.53 4.23 -5.49
N VAL A 12 10.49 3.67 -6.14
CA VAL A 12 10.20 3.88 -7.56
C VAL A 12 8.80 4.44 -7.66
N VAL A 13 8.67 5.64 -8.24
CA VAL A 13 7.40 6.36 -8.37
C VAL A 13 7.03 6.48 -9.83
N ALA A 14 5.78 6.16 -10.16
CA ALA A 14 5.19 6.38 -11.47
C ALA A 14 3.94 7.26 -11.35
N THR A 15 3.67 8.04 -12.40
CA THR A 15 2.47 8.88 -12.47
C THR A 15 1.35 8.13 -13.17
N PHE A 16 0.15 8.17 -12.61
CA PHE A 16 -1.06 7.56 -13.14
C PHE A 16 -2.18 8.59 -13.19
N THR A 17 -3.14 8.43 -14.10
CA THR A 17 -4.45 9.08 -13.93
C THR A 17 -5.19 8.43 -12.77
N CYS A 18 -6.04 9.18 -12.07
CA CYS A 18 -6.80 8.65 -10.94
C CYS A 18 -8.18 9.28 -10.77
N GLY A 19 -9.11 8.51 -10.19
CA GLY A 19 -10.40 9.01 -9.76
C GLY A 19 -10.31 9.98 -8.56
N ALA A 20 -11.39 10.73 -8.31
CA ALA A 20 -11.47 11.73 -7.23
C ALA A 20 -11.35 11.14 -5.81
N ASP A 21 -11.55 9.83 -5.67
CA ASP A 21 -11.45 9.12 -4.39
C ASP A 21 -10.01 8.68 -4.05
N VAL A 22 -9.04 8.96 -4.93
CA VAL A 22 -7.63 8.68 -4.66
C VAL A 22 -7.03 9.75 -3.74
N LYS A 23 -6.39 9.33 -2.65
CA LYS A 23 -5.80 10.21 -1.62
C LYS A 23 -4.38 9.78 -1.30
N ALA A 24 -3.54 10.73 -0.90
CA ALA A 24 -2.19 10.45 -0.42
C ALA A 24 -2.19 9.48 0.78
N GLY A 25 -1.19 8.62 0.85
CA GLY A 25 -0.97 7.64 1.91
C GLY A 25 -1.73 6.32 1.76
N GLN A 26 -2.60 6.17 0.75
CA GLN A 26 -3.44 4.98 0.62
C GLN A 26 -2.93 3.98 -0.43
N VAL A 27 -3.20 2.70 -0.21
CA VAL A 27 -3.01 1.67 -1.23
C VAL A 27 -3.98 1.85 -2.40
N VAL A 28 -3.47 1.66 -3.62
CA VAL A 28 -4.24 1.79 -4.86
C VAL A 28 -4.13 0.54 -5.72
N LYS A 29 -5.11 0.35 -6.60
CA LYS A 29 -5.12 -0.72 -7.60
C LYS A 29 -5.06 -0.13 -9.00
N ALA A 30 -4.49 -0.89 -9.95
CA ALA A 30 -4.63 -0.56 -11.35
C ALA A 30 -6.11 -0.66 -11.76
N SER A 31 -6.64 0.35 -12.43
CA SER A 31 -8.04 0.40 -12.88
C SER A 31 -8.18 0.49 -14.40
N GLY A 32 -7.07 0.60 -15.12
CA GLY A 32 -7.04 0.65 -16.58
C GLY A 32 -5.64 1.01 -17.09
N ASN A 33 -5.52 1.24 -18.40
CA ASN A 33 -4.25 1.63 -19.02
C ASN A 33 -3.76 2.97 -18.46
N GLY A 34 -2.69 2.93 -17.67
CA GLY A 34 -2.10 4.13 -17.05
C GLY A 34 -2.96 4.76 -15.95
N ALA A 35 -3.93 4.03 -15.40
CA ALA A 35 -4.87 4.53 -14.40
C ALA A 35 -4.87 3.71 -13.11
N VAL A 36 -5.11 4.38 -11.98
CA VAL A 36 -5.30 3.76 -10.67
C VAL A 36 -6.58 4.26 -10.01
N ASP A 37 -7.16 3.42 -9.15
CA ASP A 37 -8.27 3.76 -8.27
C ASP A 37 -7.99 3.35 -6.82
N LYS A 38 -8.80 3.89 -5.90
CA LYS A 38 -8.82 3.47 -4.50
C LYS A 38 -9.13 1.97 -4.41
N CYS A 39 -8.39 1.25 -3.57
CA CYS A 39 -8.73 -0.13 -3.23
C CYS A 39 -9.98 -0.19 -2.32
N GLY A 40 -10.90 -1.08 -2.66
CA GLY A 40 -11.92 -1.62 -1.77
C GLY A 40 -11.36 -2.70 -0.85
N ASP A 41 -12.20 -3.14 0.09
CA ASP A 41 -11.81 -4.17 1.05
C ASP A 41 -11.55 -5.51 0.35
N GLY A 42 -10.43 -6.15 0.69
CA GLY A 42 -10.05 -7.46 0.14
C GLY A 42 -9.50 -7.42 -1.28
N GLU A 43 -9.27 -6.23 -1.86
CA GLU A 43 -8.64 -6.11 -3.18
C GLU A 43 -7.11 -6.16 -3.09
N ARG A 44 -6.48 -6.61 -4.18
CA ARG A 44 -5.03 -6.47 -4.36
C ARG A 44 -4.68 -5.03 -4.69
N PHE A 45 -3.55 -4.57 -4.18
CA PHE A 45 -2.98 -3.26 -4.48
C PHE A 45 -1.70 -3.40 -5.30
N CYS A 46 -1.36 -2.36 -6.06
CA CYS A 46 -0.14 -2.29 -6.88
C CYS A 46 0.86 -1.23 -6.39
N GLY A 47 0.48 -0.42 -5.39
CA GLY A 47 1.33 0.62 -4.86
C GLY A 47 0.60 1.49 -3.84
N VAL A 48 1.28 2.55 -3.39
CA VAL A 48 0.76 3.56 -2.47
C VAL A 48 0.78 4.92 -3.15
N ALA A 49 -0.34 5.63 -3.15
CA ALA A 49 -0.38 7.00 -3.67
C ALA A 49 0.36 7.94 -2.70
N LEU A 50 1.42 8.59 -3.17
CA LEU A 50 2.17 9.60 -2.41
C LEU A 50 1.46 10.96 -2.48
N THR A 51 0.85 11.26 -3.63
CA THR A 51 0.02 12.44 -3.88
C THR A 51 -1.15 12.07 -4.79
N ALA A 52 -2.21 12.88 -4.77
CA ALA A 52 -3.33 12.75 -5.70
C ALA A 52 -3.99 14.13 -5.89
N GLU A 53 -3.71 14.76 -7.03
CA GLU A 53 -4.13 16.13 -7.33
C GLU A 53 -4.40 16.26 -8.84
N ASP A 54 -5.36 17.12 -9.20
CA ASP A 54 -5.72 17.42 -10.60
C ASP A 54 -5.99 16.20 -11.50
N GLY A 55 -6.50 15.11 -10.90
CA GLY A 55 -6.81 13.85 -11.61
C GLY A 55 -5.60 12.95 -11.89
N TYR A 56 -4.46 13.24 -11.27
CA TYR A 56 -3.24 12.42 -11.34
C TYR A 56 -2.74 12.04 -9.95
N ALA A 57 -2.12 10.87 -9.85
CA ALA A 57 -1.48 10.40 -8.64
C ALA A 57 -0.02 10.03 -8.91
N ALA A 58 0.88 10.46 -8.03
CA ALA A 58 2.22 9.88 -7.94
C ALA A 58 2.12 8.64 -7.07
N VAL A 59 2.38 7.46 -7.63
CA VAL A 59 2.23 6.18 -6.93
C VAL A 59 3.60 5.54 -6.78
N GLN A 60 4.00 5.26 -5.54
CA GLN A 60 5.14 4.41 -5.27
C GLN A 60 4.76 2.97 -5.58
N VAL A 61 5.49 2.33 -6.49
CA VAL A 61 5.23 0.97 -6.99
C VAL A 61 6.30 -0.03 -6.61
N ALA A 62 7.40 0.42 -5.99
CA ALA A 62 8.45 -0.45 -5.47
C ALA A 62 9.18 0.21 -4.28
N GLY A 63 9.92 -0.59 -3.54
CA GLY A 63 10.72 -0.15 -2.39
C GLY A 63 9.97 -0.29 -1.08
N LEU A 64 10.51 0.35 -0.03
CA LEU A 64 9.90 0.36 1.30
C LEU A 64 8.94 1.55 1.42
N VAL A 65 7.73 1.30 1.92
CA VAL A 65 6.73 2.35 2.14
C VAL A 65 6.00 2.12 3.46
N LYS A 66 5.74 3.20 4.21
CA LYS A 66 4.86 3.15 5.39
C LYS A 66 3.40 3.28 4.95
N VAL A 67 2.56 2.38 5.41
CA VAL A 67 1.12 2.37 5.14
C VAL A 67 0.34 2.02 6.40
N ALA A 68 -0.87 2.56 6.54
CA ALA A 68 -1.76 2.14 7.61
C ALA A 68 -1.98 0.61 7.56
N ALA A 69 -1.96 -0.04 8.72
CA ALA A 69 -2.07 -1.48 8.82
C ALA A 69 -3.10 -1.85 9.88
N ALA A 70 -4.02 -2.74 9.52
CA ALA A 70 -4.98 -3.33 10.45
C ALA A 70 -4.28 -4.26 11.47
N GLU A 71 -4.99 -4.56 12.56
CA GLU A 71 -4.52 -5.50 13.58
C GLU A 71 -4.20 -6.88 12.96
N GLY A 72 -3.15 -7.52 13.46
CA GLY A 72 -2.70 -8.84 13.01
C GLY A 72 -1.66 -8.84 11.88
N VAL A 73 -1.37 -7.69 11.26
CA VAL A 73 -0.17 -7.51 10.42
C VAL A 73 1.07 -7.56 11.32
N ALA A 74 2.05 -8.40 10.96
CA ALA A 74 3.26 -8.63 11.76
C ALA A 74 4.52 -8.60 10.91
N VAL A 75 5.68 -8.36 11.52
CA VAL A 75 6.99 -8.42 10.83
C VAL A 75 7.21 -9.79 10.20
N GLY A 76 7.75 -9.81 8.97
CA GLY A 76 7.98 -11.00 8.17
C GLY A 76 7.11 -11.04 6.91
N TRP A 77 7.09 -12.20 6.25
CA TRP A 77 6.32 -12.41 5.03
C TRP A 77 4.83 -12.59 5.34
N ASN A 78 3.99 -11.79 4.70
CA ASN A 78 2.55 -11.80 4.88
C ASN A 78 1.84 -11.85 3.53
N LYS A 79 0.71 -12.54 3.49
CA LYS A 79 -0.32 -12.33 2.46
C LYS A 79 -1.12 -11.10 2.85
N LEU A 80 -1.03 -10.02 2.08
CA LEU A 80 -1.75 -8.77 2.36
C LEU A 80 -2.78 -8.45 1.28
N LEU A 81 -3.86 -7.83 1.72
CA LEU A 81 -4.91 -7.23 0.89
C LEU A 81 -5.20 -5.82 1.41
N ALA A 82 -5.85 -4.99 0.61
CA ALA A 82 -6.36 -3.71 1.08
C ALA A 82 -7.47 -3.89 2.13
N ASP A 83 -7.57 -2.96 3.07
CA ASP A 83 -8.60 -2.94 4.13
C ASP A 83 -9.85 -2.12 3.76
N GLY A 84 -9.89 -1.53 2.55
CA GLY A 84 -10.97 -0.67 2.05
C GLY A 84 -11.03 0.75 2.63
N THR A 85 -10.23 1.04 3.65
CA THR A 85 -10.10 2.35 4.29
C THR A 85 -8.84 3.11 3.86
N GLY A 86 -7.96 2.43 3.14
CA GLY A 86 -6.74 3.00 2.55
C GLY A 86 -5.46 2.31 3.04
N GLY A 87 -5.57 1.44 4.05
CA GLY A 87 -4.48 0.65 4.56
C GLY A 87 -4.48 -0.79 4.05
N VAL A 88 -3.71 -1.63 4.74
CA VAL A 88 -3.59 -3.07 4.45
C VAL A 88 -4.06 -3.90 5.64
N LYS A 89 -4.58 -5.08 5.33
CA LYS A 89 -4.88 -6.14 6.30
C LYS A 89 -4.22 -7.44 5.89
N LYS A 90 -4.02 -8.33 6.87
CA LYS A 90 -3.64 -9.70 6.60
C LYS A 90 -4.78 -10.45 5.91
N ASP A 91 -4.45 -11.21 4.87
CA ASP A 91 -5.41 -12.14 4.27
C ASP A 91 -5.49 -13.43 5.09
N SER A 92 -6.60 -13.58 5.79
CA SER A 92 -6.90 -14.75 6.62
C SER A 92 -7.76 -15.80 5.90
N ALA A 93 -8.07 -15.61 4.61
CA ALA A 93 -8.83 -16.58 3.84
C ALA A 93 -8.01 -17.84 3.53
N SER A 94 -8.72 -18.94 3.24
CA SER A 94 -8.12 -20.20 2.79
C SER A 94 -8.86 -20.73 1.56
N PRO A 95 -8.23 -20.73 0.36
CA PRO A 95 -6.88 -20.26 0.08
C PRO A 95 -6.79 -18.72 0.13
N ALA A 96 -5.63 -18.21 0.57
CA ALA A 96 -5.34 -16.79 0.52
C ALA A 96 -5.17 -16.30 -0.93
N THR A 97 -5.73 -15.15 -1.24
CA THR A 97 -5.62 -14.45 -2.53
C THR A 97 -4.75 -13.21 -2.44
N GLY A 98 -4.30 -12.80 -1.25
CA GLY A 98 -3.41 -11.67 -1.02
C GLY A 98 -2.08 -11.75 -1.77
N GLY A 99 -1.45 -10.59 -1.97
CA GLY A 99 -0.08 -10.52 -2.48
C GLY A 99 0.92 -10.89 -1.37
N ASP A 100 2.07 -11.47 -1.74
CA ASP A 100 3.15 -11.75 -0.81
C ASP A 100 4.01 -10.50 -0.60
N TYR A 101 3.93 -9.92 0.59
CA TYR A 101 4.69 -8.72 0.95
C TYR A 101 5.56 -8.98 2.18
N LEU A 102 6.76 -8.39 2.17
CA LEU A 102 7.64 -8.40 3.33
C LEU A 102 7.35 -7.18 4.20
N VAL A 103 6.93 -7.42 5.44
CA VAL A 103 6.75 -6.37 6.46
C VAL A 103 8.03 -6.25 7.27
N ILE A 104 8.64 -5.07 7.26
CA ILE A 104 9.93 -4.79 7.91
C ILE A 104 9.75 -4.28 9.34
N SER A 105 8.70 -3.50 9.57
CA SER A 105 8.35 -2.98 10.90
C SER A 105 6.84 -2.75 11.02
N VAL A 106 6.31 -2.82 12.25
CA VAL A 106 4.93 -2.47 12.59
C VAL A 106 4.97 -1.61 13.86
N ASP A 107 4.22 -0.51 13.87
CA ASP A 107 4.04 0.38 15.01
C ASP A 107 2.58 0.87 15.10
N SER A 108 2.29 1.80 16.01
CA SER A 108 0.94 2.35 16.21
C SER A 108 0.38 3.08 14.99
N ASP A 109 1.25 3.52 14.08
CA ASP A 109 0.88 4.36 12.94
C ASP A 109 0.88 3.55 11.63
N GLY A 110 1.17 2.25 11.67
CA GLY A 110 1.07 1.35 10.54
C GLY A 110 2.23 0.37 10.39
N ALA A 111 2.48 -0.06 9.15
CA ALA A 111 3.53 -1.00 8.81
C ALA A 111 4.42 -0.46 7.69
N VAL A 112 5.72 -0.78 7.75
CA VAL A 112 6.64 -0.58 6.62
C VAL A 112 6.65 -1.86 5.80
N VAL A 113 6.20 -1.75 4.55
CA VAL A 113 6.00 -2.89 3.64
C VAL A 113 6.92 -2.71 2.44
N ARG A 114 7.53 -3.81 1.97
CA ARG A 114 8.23 -3.84 0.69
C ARG A 114 7.26 -4.16 -0.43
N LEU A 115 6.98 -3.16 -1.28
CA LEU A 115 6.19 -3.29 -2.51
C LEU A 115 6.91 -4.16 -3.56
#